data_AF-A0CY94-F1
#
_entry.id   AF-A0CY94-F1
#
_cell.length_a   1.000
_cell.length_b   1.000
_cell.length_c   1.000
_cell.angle_alpha   90.00
_cell.angle_beta   90.00
_cell.angle_gamma   90.00
#
_symmetry.space_group_name_H-M   'P 1'
#
loop_
_entity.id
_entity.type
_entity.pdbx_description
1 polymer ?
#
loop_
_entity_poly.entity_id
_entity_poly.type
_entity_poly.pdbx_seq_one_letter_code
_entity_poly.pdbx_strand_id
1 'polypeptide(L)'
;MQQELAELKGLIMQTLEANGQLAKIRASIRASVFNVVDSHDNNEKISPFFSENKKVQSIKELETGRELLELIKEFLKFYEMSYTNSIFSSEANLREEINRDAISKRLQINIEDKNKPLLHFVLVQAQKNQKLQQSQSTKTFGSIFSSQEMLSPQKSISSQMSKSKPQIGVSQQEFLKKQKEQFNLLQEQENKKRQKEVQKKQREELQLQEEIKIQKLNRQKDENQLQEDRLKLEKQKLEQIKMNQELQQKSLEIELQRQAQLNQESELKQQQLDLQKKLIEQQQLAQEIQENKLSQQFKEKQQEEQQKLIGIEQNVKETDLKLNTILQEKTKISDELQLIKEQILGEKNKLFQLTEQIQLEESNLQKLQQQLIVQQENKQKIENEQNSLKQEVIKFQDEKKTIQDQIDQLKQQLKEEEQNLESFKQNKAQEIQGLEEKFKQFQFDNNELDKKLAQLNIQKKELQSQLEQQNKLKIEISGEQEKFEIEKGEISKQIQELQKEIKNLIEGRDYLLNQIDDLNNKLNVANNEIDFYKNQILSGQQVEVENFLSTLKQGGSEVEAKATIDQNLETVSVNTIYDDNQKVEYDYDEPFDS
;
A
#
# COMPACT_ATOMS: atom_id res chain seq x y z
N MET A 1 -5.94 31.18 -6.53
CA MET A 1 -7.26 30.52 -6.41
C MET A 1 -7.55 29.45 -7.47
N GLN A 2 -7.78 29.76 -8.76
CA GLN A 2 -8.13 28.70 -9.74
C GLN A 2 -6.99 27.71 -10.01
N GLN A 3 -5.74 28.16 -9.98
CA GLN A 3 -4.56 27.32 -10.18
C GLN A 3 -4.29 26.42 -8.97
N GLU A 4 -4.38 26.95 -7.75
CA GLU A 4 -4.29 26.18 -6.50
C GLU A 4 -5.39 25.10 -6.40
N LEU A 5 -6.61 25.40 -6.87
CA LEU A 5 -7.70 24.43 -6.88
C LEU A 5 -7.48 23.30 -7.89
N ALA A 6 -6.82 23.59 -9.02
CA ALA A 6 -6.46 22.58 -10.02
C ALA A 6 -5.31 21.67 -9.53
N GLU A 7 -4.32 22.24 -8.84
CA GLU A 7 -3.23 21.50 -8.19
C GLU A 7 -3.76 20.62 -7.06
N LEU A 8 -4.67 21.16 -6.24
CA LEU A 8 -5.34 20.41 -5.19
C LEU A 8 -6.17 19.25 -5.76
N LYS A 9 -6.92 19.48 -6.85
CA LYS A 9 -7.66 18.41 -7.53
C LYS A 9 -6.72 17.33 -8.08
N GLY A 10 -5.60 17.72 -8.67
CA GLY A 10 -4.58 16.79 -9.16
C GLY A 10 -4.00 15.94 -8.04
N LEU A 11 -3.64 16.58 -6.92
CA LEU A 11 -3.13 15.89 -5.73
C LEU A 11 -4.17 14.95 -5.13
N ILE A 12 -5.44 15.37 -5.01
CA ILE A 12 -6.55 14.53 -4.55
C ILE A 12 -6.74 13.34 -5.49
N MET A 13 -6.73 13.55 -6.80
CA MET A 13 -6.90 12.48 -7.78
C MET A 13 -5.76 11.46 -7.69
N GLN A 14 -4.51 11.92 -7.64
CA GLN A 14 -3.34 11.06 -7.50
C GLN A 14 -3.34 10.30 -6.17
N THR A 15 -3.76 10.96 -5.09
CA THR A 15 -3.90 10.33 -3.76
C THR A 15 -5.01 9.27 -3.77
N LEU A 16 -6.16 9.55 -4.38
CA LEU A 16 -7.26 8.59 -4.52
C LEU A 16 -6.91 7.43 -5.45
N GLU A 17 -6.08 7.64 -6.47
CA GLU A 17 -5.55 6.57 -7.32
C GLU A 17 -4.53 5.70 -6.60
N ALA A 18 -3.55 6.30 -5.92
CA ALA A 18 -2.55 5.59 -5.15
C ALA A 18 -3.19 4.76 -4.02
N ASN A 19 -4.22 5.29 -3.37
CA ASN A 19 -4.97 4.59 -2.33
C ASN A 19 -6.01 3.59 -2.88
N GLY A 20 -6.14 3.45 -4.20
CA GLY A 20 -7.10 2.56 -4.85
C GLY A 20 -8.58 2.95 -4.72
N GLN A 21 -8.90 4.04 -4.02
CA GLN A 21 -10.28 4.52 -3.82
C GLN A 21 -10.92 4.96 -5.13
N LEU A 22 -10.17 5.62 -6.02
CA LEU A 22 -10.69 5.99 -7.34
C LEU A 22 -10.96 4.75 -8.21
N ALA A 23 -10.14 3.71 -8.08
CA ALA A 23 -10.38 2.43 -8.76
C ALA A 23 -11.65 1.75 -8.21
N LYS A 24 -11.86 1.78 -6.90
CA LYS A 24 -13.08 1.28 -6.23
C LYS A 24 -14.33 2.02 -6.69
N ILE A 25 -14.30 3.36 -6.76
CA ILE A 25 -15.41 4.18 -7.26
C ILE A 25 -15.70 3.87 -8.73
N ARG A 26 -14.67 3.81 -9.59
CA ARG A 26 -14.82 3.44 -11.00
C ARG A 26 -15.45 2.05 -11.17
N ALA A 27 -15.00 1.07 -10.39
CA ALA A 27 -15.55 -0.28 -10.40
C ALA A 27 -17.00 -0.31 -9.92
N SER A 28 -17.33 0.42 -8.85
CA SER A 28 -18.69 0.53 -8.35
C SER A 28 -19.63 1.18 -9.36
N ILE A 29 -19.23 2.28 -10.01
CA ILE A 29 -20.04 2.92 -11.06
C ILE A 29 -20.25 1.95 -12.23
N ARG A 30 -19.20 1.29 -12.71
CA ARG A 30 -19.33 0.30 -13.80
C ARG A 30 -20.26 -0.84 -13.41
N ALA A 31 -20.12 -1.40 -12.20
CA ALA A 31 -21.00 -2.44 -11.68
C ALA A 31 -22.46 -1.98 -11.58
N SER A 32 -22.71 -0.78 -11.05
CA SER A 32 -24.07 -0.21 -10.97
C SER A 32 -24.67 0.01 -12.35
N VAL A 33 -23.89 0.52 -13.31
CA VAL A 33 -24.34 0.67 -14.70
C VAL A 33 -24.67 -0.67 -15.32
N PHE A 34 -23.82 -1.70 -15.14
CA PHE A 34 -24.11 -3.05 -15.65
C PHE A 34 -25.35 -3.65 -15.02
N ASN A 35 -25.53 -3.55 -13.70
CA ASN A 35 -26.71 -4.07 -13.01
C ASN A 35 -28.01 -3.38 -13.49
N VAL A 36 -27.97 -2.06 -13.72
CA VAL A 36 -29.13 -1.32 -14.27
C VAL A 36 -29.40 -1.73 -15.72
N VAL A 37 -28.38 -1.87 -16.56
CA VAL A 37 -28.55 -2.32 -17.95
C VAL A 37 -29.06 -3.76 -18.02
N ASP A 38 -28.49 -4.69 -17.25
CA ASP A 38 -28.89 -6.10 -17.24
C ASP A 38 -30.30 -6.30 -16.68
N SER A 39 -30.75 -5.49 -15.71
CA SER A 39 -32.13 -5.57 -15.17
C SER A 39 -33.21 -5.11 -16.14
N HIS A 40 -32.85 -4.32 -17.16
CA HIS A 40 -33.77 -3.84 -18.20
C HIS A 40 -33.86 -4.80 -19.40
N ASP A 41 -32.92 -5.75 -19.55
CA ASP A 41 -32.83 -6.73 -20.66
C ASP A 41 -33.26 -8.15 -20.24
N ASN A 42 -34.40 -8.29 -19.54
CA ASN A 42 -35.01 -9.60 -19.22
C ASN A 42 -35.59 -10.34 -20.44
N ASN A 43 -35.45 -9.80 -21.66
CA ASN A 43 -35.75 -10.51 -22.89
C ASN A 43 -34.44 -11.05 -23.48
N GLU A 44 -34.41 -12.33 -23.82
CA GLU A 44 -33.26 -13.16 -24.25
C GLU A 44 -32.46 -12.67 -25.48
N LYS A 45 -32.63 -11.42 -25.92
CA LYS A 45 -31.86 -10.81 -27.01
C LYS A 45 -30.82 -9.88 -26.44
N ILE A 46 -29.58 -10.38 -26.45
CA ILE A 46 -28.30 -9.68 -26.46
C ILE A 46 -28.47 -8.15 -26.43
N SER A 47 -28.12 -7.55 -25.29
CA SER A 47 -28.08 -6.11 -25.12
C SER A 47 -27.27 -5.46 -26.26
N PRO A 48 -27.76 -4.38 -26.90
CA PRO A 48 -27.02 -3.71 -27.98
C PRO A 48 -25.73 -3.02 -27.50
N PHE A 49 -25.47 -3.00 -26.19
CA PHE A 49 -24.22 -2.52 -25.61
C PHE A 49 -23.17 -3.63 -25.59
N PHE A 50 -22.43 -3.73 -26.69
CA PHE A 50 -21.36 -4.71 -26.92
C PHE A 50 -20.14 -4.44 -26.02
N SER A 51 -20.20 -4.82 -24.74
CA SER A 51 -19.05 -4.81 -23.83
C SER A 51 -18.59 -6.24 -23.48
N GLU A 52 -18.79 -7.19 -24.38
CA GLU A 52 -18.22 -8.52 -24.23
C GLU A 52 -16.74 -8.52 -24.60
N ASN A 53 -15.91 -9.10 -23.74
CA ASN A 53 -14.50 -9.22 -24.02
C ASN A 53 -14.28 -10.39 -25.00
N LYS A 54 -13.95 -10.07 -26.25
CA LYS A 54 -13.71 -11.07 -27.32
C LYS A 54 -12.70 -12.15 -26.95
N LYS A 55 -11.69 -11.84 -26.13
CA LYS A 55 -10.71 -12.82 -25.67
C LYS A 55 -11.31 -13.80 -24.66
N VAL A 56 -12.20 -13.33 -23.79
CA VAL A 56 -12.90 -14.19 -22.83
C VAL A 56 -13.89 -15.10 -23.55
N GLN A 57 -14.56 -14.61 -24.60
CA GLN A 57 -15.42 -15.43 -25.44
C GLN A 57 -14.66 -16.59 -26.13
N SER A 58 -13.44 -16.34 -26.62
CA SER A 58 -12.62 -17.43 -27.19
C SER A 58 -12.23 -18.51 -26.16
N ILE A 59 -12.19 -18.17 -24.87
CA ILE A 59 -11.99 -19.16 -23.80
C ILE A 59 -13.28 -19.94 -23.55
N LYS A 60 -14.45 -19.29 -23.60
CA LYS A 60 -15.76 -19.93 -23.41
C LYS A 60 -16.05 -21.03 -24.46
N GLU A 61 -15.47 -20.91 -25.65
CA GLU A 61 -15.54 -21.91 -26.72
C GLU A 61 -14.73 -23.20 -26.42
N LEU A 62 -13.82 -23.17 -25.45
CA LEU A 62 -13.05 -24.35 -25.03
C LEU A 62 -13.89 -25.25 -24.12
N GLU A 63 -13.72 -26.57 -24.25
CA GLU A 63 -14.41 -27.59 -23.46
C GLU A 63 -14.29 -27.37 -21.94
N THR A 64 -13.11 -26.98 -21.45
CA THR A 64 -12.85 -26.67 -20.04
C THR A 64 -12.99 -25.17 -19.70
N GLY A 65 -13.20 -24.32 -20.70
CA GLY A 65 -13.14 -22.87 -20.54
C GLY A 65 -14.35 -22.30 -19.81
N ARG A 66 -15.53 -22.86 -20.04
CA ARG A 66 -16.74 -22.52 -19.26
C ARG A 66 -16.54 -22.83 -17.77
N GLU A 67 -15.95 -23.98 -17.45
CA GLU A 67 -15.72 -24.41 -16.07
C GLU A 67 -14.68 -23.52 -15.36
N LEU A 68 -13.64 -23.08 -16.09
CA LEU A 68 -12.66 -22.11 -15.60
C LEU A 68 -13.32 -20.78 -15.24
N LEU A 69 -14.19 -20.27 -16.12
CA LEU A 69 -14.90 -19.02 -15.89
C LEU A 69 -15.87 -19.11 -14.70
N GLU A 70 -16.54 -20.26 -14.54
CA GLU A 70 -17.41 -20.53 -13.40
C GLU A 70 -16.61 -20.65 -12.07
N LEU A 71 -15.40 -21.22 -12.10
CA LEU A 71 -14.49 -21.24 -10.95
C LEU A 71 -14.02 -19.85 -10.53
N ILE A 72 -13.69 -18.98 -11.50
CA ILE A 72 -13.28 -17.59 -11.22
C ILE A 72 -14.46 -16.82 -10.62
N LYS A 73 -15.66 -16.97 -11.18
CA LYS A 73 -16.88 -16.34 -10.65
C LYS A 73 -17.22 -16.86 -9.24
N GLU A 74 -17.03 -18.15 -8.95
CA GLU A 74 -17.17 -18.70 -7.60
C GLU A 74 -16.17 -18.08 -6.62
N PHE A 75 -14.90 -17.97 -7.00
CA PHE A 75 -13.87 -17.35 -6.16
C PHE A 75 -14.21 -15.88 -5.82
N LEU A 76 -14.64 -15.10 -6.82
CA LEU A 76 -15.04 -13.70 -6.60
C LEU A 76 -16.27 -13.58 -5.70
N LYS A 77 -17.23 -14.51 -5.85
CA LYS A 77 -18.42 -14.57 -4.98
C LYS A 77 -18.06 -15.01 -3.55
N PHE A 78 -17.14 -15.95 -3.40
CA PHE A 78 -16.69 -16.49 -2.11
C PHE A 78 -16.04 -15.41 -1.22
N TYR A 79 -15.26 -14.51 -1.81
CA TYR A 79 -14.64 -13.38 -1.10
C TYR A 79 -15.45 -12.07 -1.14
N GLU A 80 -16.74 -12.16 -1.48
CA GLU A 80 -17.67 -11.01 -1.50
C GLU A 80 -17.18 -9.84 -2.39
N MET A 81 -16.44 -10.14 -3.46
CA MET A 81 -15.94 -9.14 -4.42
C MET A 81 -17.03 -8.72 -5.41
N SER A 82 -18.14 -8.20 -4.90
CA SER A 82 -19.37 -7.92 -5.64
C SER A 82 -19.17 -7.00 -6.86
N TYR A 83 -18.39 -5.93 -6.73
CA TYR A 83 -18.11 -4.99 -7.83
C TYR A 83 -17.31 -5.66 -8.96
N THR A 84 -16.24 -6.36 -8.61
CA THR A 84 -15.41 -7.09 -9.58
C THR A 84 -16.21 -8.22 -10.22
N ASN A 85 -17.07 -8.91 -9.46
CA ASN A 85 -17.92 -9.97 -9.96
C ASN A 85 -19.00 -9.47 -10.94
N SER A 86 -19.62 -8.32 -10.69
CA SER A 86 -20.61 -7.72 -11.60
C SER A 86 -19.97 -7.39 -12.96
N ILE A 87 -18.80 -6.73 -12.94
CA ILE A 87 -18.04 -6.42 -14.16
C ILE A 87 -17.57 -7.70 -14.86
N PHE A 88 -16.98 -8.65 -14.10
CA PHE A 88 -16.51 -9.91 -14.68
C PHE A 88 -17.65 -10.70 -15.31
N SER A 89 -18.81 -10.76 -14.65
CA SER A 89 -19.99 -11.48 -15.16
C SER A 89 -20.54 -10.85 -16.43
N SER A 90 -20.53 -9.52 -16.56
CA SER A 90 -20.96 -8.85 -17.79
C SER A 90 -19.92 -9.01 -18.91
N GLU A 91 -18.63 -8.80 -18.63
CA GLU A 91 -17.57 -8.91 -19.64
C GLU A 91 -17.37 -10.34 -20.16
N ALA A 92 -17.56 -11.35 -19.30
CA ALA A 92 -17.47 -12.77 -19.64
C ALA A 92 -18.79 -13.37 -20.16
N ASN A 93 -19.88 -12.59 -20.17
CA ASN A 93 -21.23 -13.05 -20.49
C ASN A 93 -21.61 -14.32 -19.70
N LEU A 94 -21.50 -14.23 -18.38
CA LEU A 94 -21.86 -15.27 -17.40
C LEU A 94 -23.07 -14.78 -16.60
N ARG A 95 -24.24 -14.78 -17.21
CA ARG A 95 -25.49 -14.31 -16.58
C ARG A 95 -26.10 -15.34 -15.62
N GLU A 96 -25.72 -16.60 -15.75
CA GLU A 96 -26.23 -17.69 -14.91
C GLU A 96 -25.77 -17.56 -13.46
N GLU A 97 -26.69 -17.81 -12.52
CA GLU A 97 -26.33 -17.95 -11.11
C GLU A 97 -25.54 -19.24 -10.88
N ILE A 98 -24.43 -19.11 -10.18
CA ILE A 98 -23.54 -20.22 -9.89
C ILE A 98 -23.91 -20.89 -8.58
N ASN A 99 -24.06 -22.21 -8.64
CA ASN A 99 -24.15 -23.09 -7.48
C ASN A 99 -22.80 -23.79 -7.24
N ARG A 100 -22.20 -23.52 -6.07
CA ARG A 100 -20.90 -24.07 -5.64
C ARG A 100 -20.89 -25.61 -5.61
N ASP A 101 -21.98 -26.22 -5.14
CA ASP A 101 -22.08 -27.67 -5.02
C ASP A 101 -22.16 -28.32 -6.41
N ALA A 102 -22.82 -27.66 -7.38
CA ALA A 102 -22.91 -28.13 -8.75
C ALA A 102 -21.53 -28.14 -9.45
N ILE A 103 -20.74 -27.07 -9.28
CA ILE A 103 -19.37 -27.02 -9.82
C ILE A 103 -18.50 -28.10 -9.19
N SER A 104 -18.57 -28.27 -7.87
CA SER A 104 -17.74 -29.24 -7.15
C SER A 104 -17.99 -30.68 -7.62
N LYS A 105 -19.25 -31.03 -7.91
CA LYS A 105 -19.64 -32.33 -8.45
C LYS A 105 -19.14 -32.53 -9.87
N ARG A 106 -19.27 -31.51 -10.74
CA ARG A 106 -18.85 -31.59 -12.14
C ARG A 106 -17.33 -31.73 -12.27
N LEU A 107 -16.58 -30.99 -11.45
CA LEU A 107 -15.11 -31.03 -11.42
C LEU A 107 -14.52 -32.10 -10.50
N GLN A 108 -15.36 -32.92 -9.85
CA GLN A 108 -14.93 -33.97 -8.91
C GLN A 108 -13.98 -33.46 -7.81
N ILE A 109 -14.27 -32.26 -7.29
CA ILE A 109 -13.49 -31.60 -6.25
C ILE A 109 -13.99 -32.05 -4.88
N ASN A 110 -13.13 -32.67 -4.09
CA ASN A 110 -13.46 -33.01 -2.70
C ASN A 110 -13.37 -31.77 -1.80
N ILE A 111 -14.52 -31.26 -1.37
CA ILE A 111 -14.60 -30.11 -0.44
C ILE A 111 -14.40 -30.63 0.98
N GLU A 112 -13.15 -30.66 1.44
CA GLU A 112 -12.80 -31.01 2.83
C GLU A 112 -13.08 -29.84 3.79
N ASP A 113 -13.01 -28.59 3.30
CA ASP A 113 -13.15 -27.37 4.12
C ASP A 113 -14.06 -26.34 3.42
N LYS A 114 -15.21 -26.01 4.04
CA LYS A 114 -16.16 -25.06 3.47
C LYS A 114 -15.63 -23.61 3.45
N ASN A 115 -14.57 -23.32 4.20
CA ASN A 115 -14.00 -21.98 4.37
C ASN A 115 -12.95 -21.60 3.31
N LYS A 116 -12.81 -22.39 2.24
CA LYS A 116 -11.87 -22.09 1.14
C LYS A 116 -12.57 -22.13 -0.23
N PRO A 117 -12.18 -21.29 -1.20
CA PRO A 117 -12.79 -21.29 -2.53
C PRO A 117 -12.46 -22.59 -3.30
N LEU A 118 -13.26 -22.93 -4.30
CA LEU A 118 -13.06 -24.16 -5.10
C LEU A 118 -11.70 -24.18 -5.79
N LEU A 119 -11.20 -23.01 -6.21
CA LEU A 119 -9.89 -22.88 -6.86
C LEU A 119 -8.73 -23.37 -5.97
N HIS A 120 -8.82 -23.22 -4.65
CA HIS A 120 -7.83 -23.76 -3.72
C HIS A 120 -7.80 -25.30 -3.78
N PHE A 121 -8.96 -25.95 -3.82
CA PHE A 121 -9.03 -27.41 -3.87
C PHE A 121 -8.53 -27.98 -5.20
N VAL A 122 -8.77 -27.28 -6.32
CA VAL A 122 -8.19 -27.62 -7.63
C VAL A 122 -6.66 -27.65 -7.56
N LEU A 123 -6.04 -26.63 -6.94
CA LEU A 123 -4.59 -26.58 -6.77
C LEU A 123 -4.06 -27.70 -5.86
N VAL A 124 -4.74 -27.97 -4.74
CA VAL A 124 -4.36 -29.05 -3.82
C VAL A 124 -4.42 -30.41 -4.53
N GLN A 125 -5.46 -30.66 -5.33
CA GLN A 125 -5.60 -31.90 -6.09
C GLN A 125 -4.51 -32.04 -7.17
N ALA A 126 -4.22 -30.96 -7.90
CA ALA A 126 -3.12 -30.94 -8.88
C ALA A 126 -1.77 -31.27 -8.23
N GLN A 127 -1.47 -30.70 -7.06
CA GLN A 127 -0.24 -30.97 -6.31
C GLN A 127 -0.17 -32.41 -5.77
N LYS A 128 -1.29 -32.95 -5.28
CA LYS A 128 -1.38 -34.36 -4.84
C LYS A 128 -1.12 -35.31 -6.02
N ASN A 129 -1.69 -35.03 -7.18
CA ASN A 129 -1.50 -35.83 -8.40
C ASN A 129 -0.06 -35.75 -8.94
N GLN A 130 0.60 -34.59 -8.83
CA GLN A 130 2.00 -34.43 -9.23
C GLN A 130 2.96 -35.26 -8.35
N LYS A 131 2.71 -35.35 -7.03
CA LYS A 131 3.49 -36.19 -6.10
C LYS A 131 3.30 -37.70 -6.35
N LEU A 132 2.09 -38.10 -6.78
CA LEU A 132 1.79 -39.50 -7.14
C LEU A 132 2.46 -39.92 -8.47
N GLN A 133 2.64 -39.00 -9.41
CA GLN A 133 3.33 -39.30 -10.68
C GLN A 133 4.86 -39.37 -10.53
N GLN A 134 5.47 -38.60 -9.61
CA GLN A 134 6.91 -38.69 -9.31
C GLN A 134 7.30 -39.98 -8.56
N SER A 135 6.36 -40.67 -7.93
CA SER A 135 6.60 -41.92 -7.20
C SER A 135 6.42 -43.18 -8.07
N GLN A 136 6.03 -43.04 -9.34
CA GLN A 136 5.93 -44.15 -10.29
C GLN A 136 7.09 -44.24 -11.31
N SER A 137 7.96 -43.23 -11.39
CA SER A 137 9.11 -43.22 -12.33
C SER A 137 10.42 -43.81 -11.77
N THR A 138 10.45 -44.32 -10.54
CA THR A 138 11.66 -44.94 -9.92
C THR A 138 11.62 -46.46 -9.80
N LYS A 139 10.61 -47.15 -10.35
CA LYS A 139 10.51 -48.63 -10.29
C LYS A 139 11.25 -49.40 -11.41
N THR A 140 12.42 -48.92 -11.83
CA THR A 140 13.26 -49.71 -12.78
C THR A 140 14.75 -49.75 -12.45
N PHE A 141 15.19 -49.33 -11.27
CA PHE A 141 16.57 -49.52 -10.83
C PHE A 141 16.60 -49.73 -9.31
N GLY A 142 16.30 -50.95 -8.87
CA GLY A 142 16.20 -51.27 -7.45
C GLY A 142 16.09 -52.76 -7.17
N SER A 143 16.99 -53.54 -7.75
CA SER A 143 17.29 -54.90 -7.28
C SER A 143 18.79 -55.07 -7.35
N ILE A 144 19.38 -55.55 -6.26
CA ILE A 144 20.81 -55.84 -6.00
C ILE A 144 21.47 -54.77 -5.10
N PHE A 145 21.14 -54.82 -3.82
CA PHE A 145 22.09 -55.11 -2.73
C PHE A 145 21.42 -54.79 -1.38
N SER A 146 21.09 -55.85 -0.64
CA SER A 146 20.72 -55.82 0.76
C SER A 146 21.74 -56.64 1.53
N SER A 147 22.04 -56.17 2.75
CA SER A 147 22.61 -56.93 3.87
C SER A 147 24.12 -57.21 3.79
N GLN A 148 24.92 -57.23 4.84
CA GLN A 148 24.74 -57.05 6.29
C GLN A 148 26.15 -57.00 6.91
N GLU A 149 26.21 -56.45 8.12
CA GLU A 149 27.06 -56.89 9.24
C GLU A 149 28.51 -56.39 9.43
N MET A 150 28.73 -56.12 10.71
CA MET A 150 29.91 -55.62 11.39
C MET A 150 30.88 -56.76 11.73
N LEU A 151 32.17 -56.44 11.92
CA LEU A 151 33.05 -56.83 13.04
C LEU A 151 34.54 -56.68 12.62
N SER A 152 35.29 -55.93 13.44
CA SER A 152 36.76 -55.88 13.50
C SER A 152 37.33 -57.19 14.12
N PRO A 153 38.65 -57.40 14.43
CA PRO A 153 39.89 -56.63 14.16
C PRO A 153 41.19 -57.46 13.86
N GLN A 154 42.28 -56.75 13.52
CA GLN A 154 43.70 -56.96 13.91
C GLN A 154 44.72 -57.84 13.13
N LYS A 155 45.97 -57.29 13.12
CA LYS A 155 47.35 -57.88 12.99
C LYS A 155 47.89 -58.15 11.57
N SER A 156 49.15 -57.88 11.17
CA SER A 156 50.39 -57.45 11.86
C SER A 156 51.59 -57.41 10.86
N ILE A 157 52.75 -56.86 11.29
CA ILE A 157 54.15 -57.09 10.79
C ILE A 157 54.55 -56.33 9.51
N SER A 158 55.74 -55.75 9.29
CA SER A 158 56.88 -55.27 10.08
C SER A 158 57.89 -54.57 9.14
N SER A 159 58.60 -53.55 9.65
CA SER A 159 59.99 -53.14 9.38
C SER A 159 60.73 -53.50 8.06
N GLN A 160 61.40 -52.51 7.46
CA GLN A 160 62.86 -52.54 7.21
C GLN A 160 63.44 -51.16 6.86
N MET A 161 64.57 -50.83 7.50
CA MET A 161 65.40 -49.66 7.26
C MET A 161 66.36 -49.87 6.08
N SER A 162 66.74 -48.81 5.37
CA SER A 162 68.11 -48.65 4.86
C SER A 162 68.47 -47.19 4.61
N LYS A 163 69.69 -46.85 5.04
CA LYS A 163 70.34 -45.54 5.07
C LYS A 163 70.88 -45.14 3.68
N SER A 164 70.83 -43.83 3.37
CA SER A 164 71.91 -43.15 2.63
C SER A 164 71.82 -41.62 2.83
N LYS A 165 72.96 -41.02 3.22
CA LYS A 165 73.23 -39.59 3.47
C LYS A 165 73.54 -38.84 2.13
N PRO A 166 73.75 -37.52 2.11
CA PRO A 166 73.09 -36.58 1.19
C PRO A 166 73.98 -36.06 0.05
N GLN A 167 73.36 -35.55 -1.01
CA GLN A 167 73.97 -34.57 -1.92
C GLN A 167 73.09 -33.31 -1.98
N ILE A 168 73.65 -32.22 -1.49
CA ILE A 168 73.17 -30.85 -1.63
C ILE A 168 73.74 -30.29 -2.93
N GLY A 169 72.89 -29.67 -3.73
CA GLY A 169 73.33 -28.82 -4.84
C GLY A 169 72.20 -28.61 -5.84
N VAL A 170 71.75 -27.36 -5.98
CA VAL A 170 70.74 -26.86 -6.93
C VAL A 170 69.28 -26.98 -6.45
N SER A 171 68.72 -25.84 -6.00
CA SER A 171 67.33 -25.40 -6.30
C SER A 171 66.85 -24.21 -5.44
N GLN A 172 67.70 -23.58 -4.62
CA GLN A 172 67.29 -22.36 -3.89
C GLN A 172 66.96 -21.22 -4.87
N GLN A 173 67.67 -21.13 -6.01
CA GLN A 173 67.34 -20.19 -7.09
C GLN A 173 66.03 -20.53 -7.83
N GLU A 174 65.70 -21.81 -8.03
CA GLU A 174 64.43 -22.21 -8.65
C GLU A 174 63.23 -21.97 -7.72
N PHE A 175 63.40 -22.14 -6.41
CA PHE A 175 62.37 -21.85 -5.42
C PHE A 175 62.07 -20.34 -5.34
N LEU A 176 63.11 -19.50 -5.32
CA LEU A 176 62.97 -18.03 -5.35
C LEU A 176 62.37 -17.54 -6.68
N LYS A 177 62.71 -18.17 -7.81
CA LYS A 177 62.14 -17.84 -9.12
C LYS A 177 60.66 -18.22 -9.20
N LYS A 178 60.28 -19.40 -8.69
CA LYS A 178 58.87 -19.82 -8.56
C LYS A 178 58.06 -18.93 -7.62
N GLN A 179 58.63 -18.47 -6.50
CA GLN A 179 57.95 -17.51 -5.61
C GLN A 179 57.72 -16.15 -6.28
N LYS A 180 58.74 -15.62 -7.00
CA LYS A 180 58.59 -14.37 -7.76
C LYS A 180 57.57 -14.50 -8.90
N GLU A 181 57.56 -15.63 -9.61
CA GLU A 181 56.56 -15.89 -10.64
C GLU A 181 55.14 -16.02 -10.07
N GLN A 182 54.96 -16.70 -8.93
CA GLN A 182 53.67 -16.75 -8.24
C GLN A 182 53.21 -15.37 -7.76
N PHE A 183 54.12 -14.54 -7.22
CA PHE A 183 53.81 -13.19 -6.78
C PHE A 183 53.40 -12.28 -7.95
N ASN A 184 54.13 -12.34 -9.06
CA ASN A 184 53.80 -11.58 -10.28
C ASN A 184 52.46 -12.04 -10.88
N LEU A 185 52.17 -13.34 -10.87
CA LEU A 185 50.90 -13.88 -11.34
C LEU A 185 49.72 -13.41 -10.46
N LEU A 186 49.93 -13.32 -9.14
CA LEU A 186 48.92 -12.80 -8.21
C LEU A 186 48.64 -11.31 -8.47
N GLN A 187 49.67 -10.49 -8.66
CA GLN A 187 49.51 -9.08 -9.00
C GLN A 187 48.81 -8.90 -10.35
N GLU A 188 49.14 -9.71 -11.35
CA GLU A 188 48.50 -9.63 -12.66
C GLU A 188 47.00 -10.03 -12.57
N GLN A 189 46.67 -11.03 -11.75
CA GLN A 189 45.29 -11.40 -11.46
C GLN A 189 44.51 -10.30 -10.71
N GLU A 190 45.13 -9.65 -9.72
CA GLU A 190 44.51 -8.50 -9.05
C GLU A 190 44.30 -7.31 -10.00
N ASN A 191 45.27 -7.00 -10.84
CA ASN A 191 45.16 -5.92 -11.82
C ASN A 191 44.06 -6.21 -12.85
N LYS A 192 43.95 -7.47 -13.31
CA LYS A 192 42.83 -7.92 -14.16
C LYS A 192 41.48 -7.84 -13.46
N LYS A 193 41.41 -8.15 -12.16
CA LYS A 193 40.18 -7.99 -11.35
C LYS A 193 39.79 -6.52 -11.24
N ARG A 194 40.74 -5.63 -10.91
CA ARG A 194 40.50 -4.17 -10.83
C ARG A 194 40.04 -3.60 -12.17
N GLN A 195 40.66 -3.99 -13.29
CA GLN A 195 40.22 -3.55 -14.62
C GLN A 195 38.80 -4.01 -14.96
N LYS A 196 38.44 -5.26 -14.63
CA LYS A 196 37.07 -5.76 -14.81
C LYS A 196 36.06 -5.01 -13.94
N GLU A 197 36.43 -4.67 -12.72
CA GLU A 197 35.57 -3.90 -11.81
C GLU A 197 35.34 -2.47 -12.30
N VAL A 198 36.39 -1.80 -12.81
CA VAL A 198 36.28 -0.47 -13.43
C VAL A 198 35.38 -0.51 -14.67
N GLN A 199 35.55 -1.51 -15.54
CA GLN A 199 34.68 -1.68 -16.71
C GLN A 199 33.24 -1.97 -16.33
N LYS A 200 33.02 -2.71 -15.23
CA LYS A 200 31.68 -2.98 -14.69
C LYS A 200 31.02 -1.69 -14.20
N LYS A 201 31.73 -0.87 -13.40
CA LYS A 201 31.23 0.42 -12.92
C LYS A 201 30.90 1.38 -14.06
N GLN A 202 31.74 1.45 -15.09
CA GLN A 202 31.46 2.28 -16.28
C GLN A 202 30.21 1.83 -17.04
N ARG A 203 29.95 0.52 -17.15
CA ARG A 203 28.72 -0.01 -17.77
C ARG A 203 27.48 0.30 -16.95
N GLU A 204 27.56 0.16 -15.63
CA GLU A 204 26.47 0.49 -14.71
C GLU A 204 26.13 1.99 -14.77
N GLU A 205 27.14 2.85 -14.85
CA GLU A 205 26.95 4.31 -14.99
C GLU A 205 26.29 4.67 -16.33
N LEU A 206 26.68 4.01 -17.43
CA LEU A 206 26.08 4.21 -18.75
C LEU A 206 24.62 3.76 -18.79
N GLN A 207 24.30 2.63 -18.15
CA GLN A 207 22.93 2.14 -18.01
C GLN A 207 22.07 3.12 -17.19
N LEU A 208 22.61 3.65 -16.10
CA LEU A 208 21.90 4.64 -15.28
C LEU A 208 21.61 5.93 -16.06
N GLN A 209 22.55 6.40 -16.87
CA GLN A 209 22.34 7.57 -17.73
C GLN A 209 21.25 7.33 -18.79
N GLU A 210 21.20 6.14 -19.37
CA GLU A 210 20.19 5.76 -20.36
C GLU A 210 18.79 5.65 -19.71
N GLU A 211 18.72 5.09 -18.51
CA GLU A 211 17.49 5.00 -17.72
C GLU A 211 16.96 6.39 -17.33
N ILE A 212 17.83 7.31 -16.90
CA ILE A 212 17.46 8.71 -16.63
C ILE A 212 16.91 9.38 -17.89
N LYS A 213 17.48 9.10 -19.07
CA LYS A 213 17.03 9.66 -20.35
C LYS A 213 15.64 9.13 -20.73
N ILE A 214 15.38 7.84 -20.53
CA ILE A 214 14.07 7.21 -20.75
C ILE A 214 13.03 7.80 -19.78
N GLN A 215 13.38 7.96 -18.50
CA GLN A 215 12.49 8.57 -17.51
C GLN A 215 12.12 10.02 -17.88
N LYS A 216 13.09 10.82 -18.35
CA LYS A 216 12.82 12.19 -18.82
C LYS A 216 11.87 12.21 -20.03
N LEU A 217 12.06 11.31 -20.99
CA LEU A 217 11.20 11.21 -22.17
C LEU A 217 9.77 10.79 -21.80
N ASN A 218 9.61 9.87 -20.85
CA ASN A 218 8.30 9.45 -20.37
C ASN A 218 7.59 10.57 -19.62
N ARG A 219 8.29 11.30 -18.73
CA ARG A 219 7.73 12.49 -18.06
C ARG A 219 7.22 13.53 -19.06
N GLN A 220 7.97 13.79 -20.13
CA GLN A 220 7.56 14.74 -21.16
C GLN A 220 6.32 14.27 -21.94
N LYS A 221 6.18 12.96 -22.17
CA LYS A 221 4.96 12.39 -22.78
C LYS A 221 3.75 12.53 -21.85
N ASP A 222 3.94 12.26 -20.56
CA ASP A 222 2.88 12.38 -19.56
C ASP A 222 2.43 13.84 -19.41
N GLU A 223 3.37 14.80 -19.43
CA GLU A 223 3.08 16.24 -19.42
C GLU A 223 2.27 16.69 -20.64
N ASN A 224 2.66 16.24 -21.84
CA ASN A 224 1.94 16.55 -23.08
C ASN A 224 0.52 15.95 -23.06
N GLN A 225 0.38 14.70 -22.60
CA GLN A 225 -0.92 14.05 -22.48
C GLN A 225 -1.83 14.78 -21.49
N LEU A 226 -1.28 15.21 -20.34
CA LEU A 226 -2.00 15.99 -19.35
C LEU A 226 -2.47 17.35 -19.91
N GLN A 227 -1.66 17.98 -20.78
CA GLN A 227 -2.01 19.24 -21.42
C GLN A 227 -3.16 19.06 -22.43
N GLU A 228 -3.15 17.98 -23.22
CA GLU A 228 -4.26 17.64 -24.11
C GLU A 228 -5.57 17.37 -23.35
N ASP A 229 -5.49 16.64 -22.24
CA ASP A 229 -6.66 16.32 -21.42
C ASP A 229 -7.24 17.56 -20.73
N ARG A 230 -6.38 18.51 -20.32
CA ARG A 230 -6.81 19.84 -19.85
C ARG A 230 -7.57 20.61 -20.93
N LEU A 231 -7.04 20.64 -22.16
CA LEU A 231 -7.69 21.30 -23.30
C LEU A 231 -9.05 20.68 -23.63
N LYS A 232 -9.18 19.35 -23.58
CA LYS A 232 -10.46 18.65 -23.78
C LYS A 232 -11.47 18.99 -22.69
N LEU A 233 -11.04 18.99 -21.43
CA LEU A 233 -11.90 19.33 -20.29
C LEU A 233 -12.37 20.78 -20.35
N GLU A 234 -11.50 21.70 -20.77
CA GLU A 234 -11.83 23.12 -20.91
C GLU A 234 -12.86 23.35 -22.02
N LYS A 235 -12.73 22.65 -23.16
CA LYS A 235 -13.75 22.67 -24.23
C LYS A 235 -15.10 22.17 -23.75
N GLN A 236 -15.14 21.05 -23.02
CA GLN A 236 -16.39 20.52 -22.46
C GLN A 236 -17.05 21.48 -21.48
N LYS A 237 -16.26 22.13 -20.60
CA LYS A 237 -16.79 23.16 -19.69
C LYS A 237 -17.38 24.35 -20.44
N LEU A 238 -16.70 24.81 -21.50
CA LEU A 238 -17.18 25.93 -22.29
C LEU A 238 -18.49 25.60 -23.01
N GLU A 239 -18.62 24.38 -23.51
CA GLU A 239 -19.85 23.88 -24.13
C GLU A 239 -21.00 23.77 -23.14
N GLN A 240 -20.73 23.29 -21.92
CA GLN A 240 -21.74 23.22 -20.86
C GLN A 240 -22.19 24.61 -20.38
N ILE A 241 -21.27 25.58 -20.31
CA ILE A 241 -21.61 26.98 -20.01
C ILE A 241 -22.53 27.55 -21.10
N LYS A 242 -22.22 27.32 -22.38
CA LYS A 242 -23.08 27.76 -23.50
C LYS A 242 -24.48 27.14 -23.41
N MET A 243 -24.58 25.84 -23.13
CA MET A 243 -25.88 25.16 -22.99
C MET A 243 -26.69 25.75 -21.84
N ASN A 244 -26.06 26.02 -20.70
CA ASN A 244 -26.73 26.63 -19.54
C ASN A 244 -27.19 28.06 -19.82
N GLN A 245 -26.39 28.85 -20.55
CA GLN A 245 -26.78 30.20 -20.97
C GLN A 245 -28.00 30.16 -21.92
N GLU A 246 -28.02 29.22 -22.86
CA GLU A 246 -29.16 29.06 -23.78
C GLU A 246 -30.43 28.63 -23.03
N LEU A 247 -30.32 27.73 -22.04
CA LEU A 247 -31.43 27.34 -21.19
C LEU A 247 -31.97 28.53 -20.37
N GLN A 248 -31.09 29.39 -19.83
CA GLN A 248 -31.49 30.59 -19.11
C GLN A 248 -32.22 31.59 -20.03
N GLN A 249 -31.74 31.77 -21.27
CA GLN A 249 -32.41 32.63 -22.25
C GLN A 249 -33.81 32.10 -22.60
N LYS A 250 -33.94 30.79 -22.85
CA LYS A 250 -35.24 30.15 -23.12
C LYS A 250 -36.19 30.27 -21.93
N SER A 251 -35.70 30.12 -20.69
CA SER A 251 -36.56 30.29 -19.52
C SER A 251 -37.07 31.72 -19.38
N LEU A 252 -36.22 32.72 -19.66
CA LEU A 252 -36.61 34.12 -19.62
C LEU A 252 -37.66 34.45 -20.70
N GLU A 253 -37.49 33.89 -21.89
CA GLU A 253 -38.44 34.07 -23.00
C GLU A 253 -39.81 33.45 -22.69
N ILE A 254 -39.86 32.26 -22.11
CA ILE A 254 -41.09 31.61 -21.64
C ILE A 254 -41.79 32.46 -20.58
N GLU A 255 -41.04 33.03 -19.64
CA GLU A 255 -41.61 33.88 -18.59
C GLU A 255 -42.19 35.18 -19.15
N LEU A 256 -41.50 35.80 -20.12
CA LEU A 256 -42.01 36.97 -20.84
C LEU A 256 -43.31 36.67 -21.60
N GLN A 257 -43.37 35.52 -22.29
CA GLN A 257 -44.58 35.08 -22.98
C GLN A 257 -45.74 34.85 -22.02
N ARG A 258 -45.48 34.21 -20.87
CA ARG A 258 -46.49 33.98 -19.83
C ARG A 258 -47.04 35.29 -19.29
N GLN A 259 -46.19 36.29 -19.08
CA GLN A 259 -46.62 37.59 -18.59
C GLN A 259 -47.43 38.36 -19.63
N ALA A 260 -47.07 38.26 -20.91
CA ALA A 260 -47.87 38.81 -22.00
C ALA A 260 -49.27 38.18 -22.07
N GLN A 261 -49.38 36.86 -21.90
CA GLN A 261 -50.67 36.15 -21.86
C GLN A 261 -51.54 36.59 -20.68
N LEU A 262 -50.95 36.72 -19.48
CA LEU A 262 -51.68 37.22 -18.29
C LEU A 262 -52.22 38.64 -18.51
N ASN A 263 -51.42 39.51 -19.15
CA ASN A 263 -51.86 40.87 -19.47
C ASN A 263 -53.04 40.84 -20.45
N GLN A 264 -52.95 40.07 -21.55
CA GLN A 264 -54.05 39.90 -22.48
C GLN A 264 -55.33 39.35 -21.82
N GLU A 265 -55.19 38.37 -20.92
CA GLU A 265 -56.34 37.81 -20.20
C GLU A 265 -57.01 38.85 -19.28
N SER A 266 -56.22 39.70 -18.63
CA SER A 266 -56.74 40.78 -17.81
C SER A 266 -57.45 41.87 -18.62
N GLU A 267 -56.93 42.23 -19.79
CA GLU A 267 -57.59 43.14 -20.73
C GLU A 267 -58.92 42.57 -21.23
N LEU A 268 -58.95 41.28 -21.57
CA LEU A 268 -60.17 40.61 -22.04
C LEU A 268 -61.25 40.57 -20.95
N LYS A 269 -60.85 40.29 -19.69
CA LYS A 269 -61.74 40.33 -18.52
C LYS A 269 -62.30 41.73 -18.30
N GLN A 270 -61.47 42.77 -18.46
CA GLN A 270 -61.92 44.16 -18.33
C GLN A 270 -62.93 44.54 -19.42
N GLN A 271 -62.68 44.14 -20.67
CA GLN A 271 -63.62 44.34 -21.77
C GLN A 271 -64.96 43.63 -21.55
N GLN A 272 -64.94 42.40 -21.04
CA GLN A 272 -66.16 41.67 -20.69
C GLN A 272 -66.96 42.38 -19.59
N LEU A 273 -66.28 42.93 -18.58
CA LEU A 273 -66.93 43.69 -17.50
C LEU A 273 -67.60 44.97 -18.04
N ASP A 274 -66.93 45.69 -18.93
CA ASP A 274 -67.49 46.91 -19.54
C ASP A 274 -68.67 46.61 -20.46
N LEU A 275 -68.64 45.49 -21.18
CA LEU A 275 -69.78 44.97 -21.96
C LEU A 275 -70.97 44.61 -21.05
N GLN A 276 -70.72 43.95 -19.93
CA GLN A 276 -71.78 43.63 -18.95
C GLN A 276 -72.42 44.91 -18.38
N LYS A 277 -71.62 45.92 -18.03
CA LYS A 277 -72.14 47.21 -17.54
C LYS A 277 -73.04 47.89 -18.58
N LYS A 278 -72.61 47.97 -19.84
CA LYS A 278 -73.42 48.53 -20.93
C LYS A 278 -74.73 47.77 -21.15
N LEU A 279 -74.71 46.44 -21.01
CA LEU A 279 -75.92 45.63 -21.14
C LEU A 279 -76.91 45.92 -20.01
N ILE A 280 -76.44 46.07 -18.77
CA ILE A 280 -77.27 46.43 -17.62
C ILE A 280 -77.88 47.82 -17.81
N GLU A 281 -77.08 48.80 -18.26
CA GLU A 281 -77.58 50.16 -18.55
C GLU A 281 -78.67 50.15 -19.65
N GLN A 282 -78.49 49.36 -20.72
CA GLN A 282 -79.53 49.21 -21.75
C GLN A 282 -80.81 48.55 -21.21
N GLN A 283 -80.68 47.55 -20.35
CA GLN A 283 -81.83 46.89 -19.73
C GLN A 283 -82.61 47.86 -18.82
N GLN A 284 -81.89 48.68 -18.04
CA GLN A 284 -82.51 49.71 -17.20
C GLN A 284 -83.23 50.78 -18.04
N LEU A 285 -82.60 51.26 -19.12
CA LEU A 285 -83.21 52.24 -20.02
C LEU A 285 -84.46 51.66 -20.72
N ALA A 286 -84.40 50.39 -21.13
CA ALA A 286 -85.54 49.71 -21.74
C ALA A 286 -86.72 49.56 -20.75
N GLN A 287 -86.44 49.24 -19.48
CA GLN A 287 -87.44 49.21 -18.42
C GLN A 287 -88.07 50.59 -18.19
N GLU A 288 -87.25 51.64 -18.12
CA GLU A 288 -87.75 53.01 -17.92
C GLU A 288 -88.62 53.49 -19.10
N ILE A 289 -88.25 53.13 -20.34
CA ILE A 289 -89.08 53.40 -21.53
C ILE A 289 -90.40 52.62 -21.46
N GLN A 290 -90.37 51.36 -21.03
CA GLN A 290 -91.57 50.52 -20.92
C GLN A 290 -92.52 51.06 -19.83
N GLU A 291 -92.00 51.47 -18.68
CA GLU A 291 -92.78 52.09 -17.59
C GLU A 291 -93.40 53.43 -18.03
N ASN A 292 -92.63 54.26 -18.73
CA ASN A 292 -93.14 55.53 -19.27
C ASN A 292 -94.23 55.32 -20.33
N LYS A 293 -94.08 54.31 -21.20
CA LYS A 293 -95.07 53.97 -22.23
C LYS A 293 -96.37 53.42 -21.60
N LEU A 294 -96.26 52.64 -20.53
CA LEU A 294 -97.41 52.14 -19.76
C LEU A 294 -98.14 53.28 -19.02
N SER A 295 -97.39 54.26 -18.51
CA SER A 295 -97.91 55.46 -17.85
C SER A 295 -98.60 56.43 -18.84
N GLN A 296 -98.09 56.54 -20.08
CA GLN A 296 -98.71 57.31 -21.16
C GLN A 296 -100.01 56.66 -21.65
N GLN A 297 -100.03 55.34 -21.84
CA GLN A 297 -101.25 54.59 -22.20
C GLN A 297 -102.32 54.66 -21.11
N PHE A 298 -101.94 54.72 -19.83
CA PHE A 298 -102.89 54.94 -18.73
C PHE A 298 -103.47 56.36 -18.71
N LYS A 299 -102.73 57.37 -19.16
CA LYS A 299 -103.21 58.76 -19.29
C LYS A 299 -104.11 58.97 -20.51
N GLU A 300 -103.82 58.31 -21.64
CA GLU A 300 -104.64 58.37 -22.86
C GLU A 300 -105.96 57.61 -22.70
N LYS A 301 -105.98 56.46 -22.01
CA LYS A 301 -107.23 55.74 -21.68
C LYS A 301 -108.12 56.46 -20.66
N GLN A 302 -107.59 57.40 -19.87
CA GLN A 302 -108.38 58.27 -18.99
C GLN A 302 -108.83 59.58 -19.65
N GLN A 303 -108.37 59.90 -20.87
CA GLN A 303 -108.77 61.11 -21.60
C GLN A 303 -109.75 60.86 -22.77
N GLU A 304 -109.94 59.61 -23.22
CA GLU A 304 -110.94 59.27 -24.26
C GLU A 304 -112.34 58.91 -23.70
N GLU A 305 -112.52 58.81 -22.38
CA GLU A 305 -113.82 58.52 -21.74
C GLU A 305 -114.46 59.74 -21.02
N GLN A 306 -114.05 60.97 -21.36
CA GLN A 306 -114.66 62.21 -20.84
C GLN A 306 -115.00 63.27 -21.89
N GLN A 307 -115.37 62.88 -23.12
CA GLN A 307 -116.17 63.76 -23.98
C GLN A 307 -117.16 62.95 -24.84
N LYS A 308 -118.37 62.75 -24.32
CA LYS A 308 -119.61 62.89 -25.10
C LYS A 308 -120.87 62.83 -24.22
N LEU A 309 -121.74 63.81 -24.48
CA LEU A 309 -123.19 63.92 -24.20
C LEU A 309 -123.67 64.46 -22.83
N ILE A 310 -123.97 65.77 -22.80
CA ILE A 310 -125.24 66.36 -22.29
C ILE A 310 -125.56 67.59 -23.17
N GLY A 311 -126.60 67.54 -24.02
CA GLY A 311 -127.90 68.23 -23.82
C GLY A 311 -128.35 68.79 -25.20
N ILE A 312 -129.63 68.99 -25.57
CA ILE A 312 -130.82 69.42 -24.84
C ILE A 312 -132.09 68.98 -25.60
N GLU A 313 -133.16 68.86 -24.82
CA GLU A 313 -134.59 68.67 -25.09
C GLU A 313 -135.31 69.61 -26.09
N GLN A 314 -136.50 69.13 -26.50
CA GLN A 314 -137.75 69.81 -26.87
C GLN A 314 -138.10 70.15 -28.35
N ASN A 315 -139.11 69.40 -28.80
CA ASN A 315 -140.40 69.81 -29.37
C ASN A 315 -140.57 70.32 -30.83
N VAL A 316 -141.05 69.38 -31.65
CA VAL A 316 -142.27 69.39 -32.49
C VAL A 316 -142.56 70.58 -33.43
N LYS A 317 -142.56 70.25 -34.73
CA LYS A 317 -143.45 70.59 -35.87
C LYS A 317 -142.53 70.58 -37.11
N GLU A 318 -142.80 69.97 -38.26
CA GLU A 318 -144.02 69.51 -38.91
C GLU A 318 -143.55 68.52 -40.00
N THR A 319 -144.42 67.62 -40.37
CA THR A 319 -144.30 66.66 -41.47
C THR A 319 -143.91 67.33 -42.78
N ASP A 320 -142.87 66.82 -43.49
CA ASP A 320 -142.94 66.58 -44.96
C ASP A 320 -141.70 66.03 -45.70
N LEU A 321 -140.62 65.52 -45.07
CA LEU A 321 -139.46 65.00 -45.83
C LEU A 321 -138.80 63.74 -45.23
N LYS A 322 -139.54 62.63 -45.09
CA LYS A 322 -139.03 61.35 -44.53
C LYS A 322 -138.18 60.48 -45.46
N LEU A 323 -137.71 60.97 -46.62
CA LEU A 323 -136.88 60.17 -47.54
C LEU A 323 -135.41 60.62 -47.63
N ASN A 324 -135.09 61.89 -47.33
CA ASN A 324 -133.71 62.40 -47.38
C ASN A 324 -132.93 62.21 -46.07
N THR A 325 -133.60 62.09 -44.93
CA THR A 325 -132.95 61.86 -43.61
C THR A 325 -132.40 60.44 -43.47
N ILE A 326 -133.11 59.43 -44.00
CA ILE A 326 -132.66 58.03 -43.97
C ILE A 326 -131.42 57.83 -44.89
N LEU A 327 -131.31 58.58 -45.98
CA LEU A 327 -130.12 58.56 -46.85
C LEU A 327 -128.90 59.19 -46.18
N GLN A 328 -129.08 60.28 -45.42
CA GLN A 328 -127.98 60.92 -44.67
C GLN A 328 -127.52 60.11 -43.44
N GLU A 329 -128.43 59.38 -42.78
CA GLU A 329 -128.07 58.45 -41.70
C GLU A 329 -127.37 57.19 -42.24
N LYS A 330 -127.81 56.67 -43.40
CA LYS A 330 -127.15 55.55 -44.08
C LYS A 330 -125.72 55.89 -44.52
N THR A 331 -125.47 57.11 -45.00
CA THR A 331 -124.10 57.55 -45.34
C THR A 331 -123.25 57.72 -44.09
N LYS A 332 -123.78 58.30 -43.01
CA LYS A 332 -123.04 58.42 -41.73
C LYS A 332 -122.68 57.06 -41.13
N ILE A 333 -123.62 56.11 -41.12
CA ILE A 333 -123.35 54.73 -40.67
C ILE A 333 -122.36 54.02 -41.59
N SER A 334 -122.41 54.29 -42.91
CA SER A 334 -121.43 53.76 -43.87
C SER A 334 -120.02 54.30 -43.63
N ASP A 335 -119.90 55.59 -43.34
CA ASP A 335 -118.62 56.25 -43.05
C ASP A 335 -118.04 55.77 -41.70
N GLU A 336 -118.89 55.59 -40.67
CA GLU A 336 -118.51 54.98 -39.40
C GLU A 336 -118.07 53.52 -39.57
N LEU A 337 -118.77 52.74 -40.40
CA LEU A 337 -118.38 51.37 -40.75
C LEU A 337 -117.04 51.33 -41.49
N GLN A 338 -116.74 52.32 -42.33
CA GLN A 338 -115.46 52.41 -43.02
C GLN A 338 -114.33 52.79 -42.06
N LEU A 339 -114.56 53.72 -41.15
CA LEU A 339 -113.61 54.08 -40.09
C LEU A 339 -113.31 52.90 -39.16
N ILE A 340 -114.33 52.15 -38.75
CA ILE A 340 -114.17 50.93 -37.93
C ILE A 340 -113.38 49.86 -38.69
N LYS A 341 -113.63 49.68 -39.99
CA LYS A 341 -112.84 48.75 -40.82
C LYS A 341 -111.37 49.15 -40.92
N GLU A 342 -111.08 50.44 -41.08
CA GLU A 342 -109.71 50.96 -41.08
C GLU A 342 -109.03 50.79 -39.72
N GLN A 343 -109.74 51.00 -38.61
CA GLN A 343 -109.24 50.72 -37.26
C GLN A 343 -108.94 49.23 -37.04
N ILE A 344 -109.86 48.34 -37.43
CA ILE A 344 -109.66 46.89 -37.37
C ILE A 344 -108.45 46.47 -38.22
N LEU A 345 -108.28 47.06 -39.41
CA LEU A 345 -107.12 46.79 -40.25
C LEU A 345 -105.82 47.28 -39.59
N GLY A 346 -105.84 48.46 -38.96
CA GLY A 346 -104.73 48.99 -38.19
C GLY A 346 -104.36 48.11 -36.98
N GLU A 347 -105.34 47.62 -36.23
CA GLU A 347 -105.12 46.68 -35.13
C GLU A 347 -104.62 45.32 -35.61
N LYS A 348 -105.15 44.81 -36.73
CA LYS A 348 -104.69 43.56 -37.33
C LYS A 348 -103.22 43.65 -37.78
N ASN A 349 -102.79 44.78 -38.31
CA ASN A 349 -101.40 45.03 -38.67
C ASN A 349 -100.49 45.10 -37.43
N LYS A 350 -100.94 45.76 -36.34
CA LYS A 350 -100.22 45.74 -35.05
C LYS A 350 -100.09 44.32 -34.50
N LEU A 351 -101.18 43.53 -34.57
CA LEU A 351 -101.17 42.13 -34.13
C LEU A 351 -100.19 41.29 -34.94
N PHE A 352 -100.12 41.50 -36.26
CA PHE A 352 -99.15 40.81 -37.12
C PHE A 352 -97.70 41.15 -36.74
N GLN A 353 -97.39 42.43 -36.54
CA GLN A 353 -96.05 42.86 -36.10
C GLN A 353 -95.67 42.29 -34.72
N LEU A 354 -96.63 42.26 -33.78
CA LEU A 354 -96.41 41.68 -32.45
C LEU A 354 -96.16 40.18 -32.53
N THR A 355 -96.87 39.48 -33.42
CA THR A 355 -96.69 38.03 -33.65
C THR A 355 -95.30 37.74 -34.21
N GLU A 356 -94.81 38.56 -35.14
CA GLU A 356 -93.48 38.42 -35.73
C GLU A 356 -92.36 38.69 -34.71
N GLN A 357 -92.55 39.66 -33.81
CA GLN A 357 -91.64 39.90 -32.69
C GLN A 357 -91.59 38.74 -31.69
N ILE A 358 -92.74 38.15 -31.34
CA ILE A 358 -92.81 36.99 -30.45
C ILE A 358 -92.06 35.80 -31.06
N GLN A 359 -92.23 35.53 -32.36
CA GLN A 359 -91.50 34.45 -33.03
C GLN A 359 -89.98 34.67 -33.02
N LEU A 360 -89.53 35.91 -33.17
CA LEU A 360 -88.11 36.25 -33.10
C LEU A 360 -87.54 36.04 -31.68
N GLU A 361 -88.28 36.45 -30.65
CA GLU A 361 -87.91 36.21 -29.25
C GLU A 361 -87.91 34.73 -28.89
N GLU A 362 -88.88 33.94 -29.35
CA GLU A 362 -88.89 32.48 -29.18
C GLU A 362 -87.66 31.82 -29.79
N SER A 363 -87.25 32.25 -30.98
CA SER A 363 -86.03 31.78 -31.65
C SER A 363 -84.76 32.12 -30.83
N ASN A 364 -84.69 33.33 -30.28
CA ASN A 364 -83.57 33.74 -29.43
C ASN A 364 -83.54 32.97 -28.10
N LEU A 365 -84.71 32.72 -27.50
CA LEU A 365 -84.83 31.94 -26.27
C LEU A 365 -84.36 30.50 -26.49
N GLN A 366 -84.70 29.87 -27.62
CA GLN A 366 -84.21 28.54 -27.97
C GLN A 366 -82.67 28.49 -28.09
N LYS A 367 -82.07 29.48 -28.76
CA LYS A 367 -80.60 29.57 -28.86
C LYS A 367 -79.94 29.72 -27.49
N LEU A 368 -80.53 30.53 -26.62
CA LEU A 368 -80.03 30.75 -25.26
C LEU A 368 -80.14 29.48 -24.40
N GLN A 369 -81.25 28.74 -24.50
CA GLN A 369 -81.42 27.45 -23.83
C GLN A 369 -80.37 26.43 -24.32
N GLN A 370 -80.11 26.38 -25.63
CA GLN A 370 -79.11 25.48 -26.18
C GLN A 370 -77.69 25.82 -25.71
N GLN A 371 -77.34 27.11 -25.64
CA GLN A 371 -76.09 27.56 -25.02
C GLN A 371 -76.00 27.18 -23.55
N LEU A 372 -77.09 27.30 -22.79
CA LEU A 372 -77.12 26.93 -21.37
C LEU A 372 -76.85 25.43 -21.17
N ILE A 373 -77.43 24.57 -22.01
CA ILE A 373 -77.19 23.12 -21.98
C ILE A 373 -75.69 22.82 -22.21
N VAL A 374 -75.09 23.41 -23.25
CA VAL A 374 -73.66 23.22 -23.54
C VAL A 374 -72.77 23.71 -22.39
N GLN A 375 -73.12 24.84 -21.75
CA GLN A 375 -72.39 25.32 -20.57
C GLN A 375 -72.52 24.37 -19.37
N GLN A 376 -73.70 23.78 -19.16
CA GLN A 376 -73.90 22.79 -18.09
C GLN A 376 -73.09 21.51 -18.34
N GLU A 377 -73.05 21.01 -19.57
CA GLU A 377 -72.23 19.86 -19.94
C GLU A 377 -70.72 20.12 -19.74
N ASN A 378 -70.24 21.31 -20.13
CA ASN A 378 -68.86 21.70 -19.91
C ASN A 378 -68.52 21.83 -18.43
N LYS A 379 -69.42 22.41 -17.63
CA LYS A 379 -69.27 22.47 -16.17
C LYS A 379 -69.13 21.07 -15.58
N GLN A 380 -69.96 20.12 -16.00
CA GLN A 380 -69.92 18.74 -15.52
C GLN A 380 -68.59 18.04 -15.89
N LYS A 381 -68.07 18.26 -17.11
CA LYS A 381 -66.75 17.75 -17.51
C LYS A 381 -65.62 18.29 -16.63
N ILE A 382 -65.61 19.60 -16.38
CA ILE A 382 -64.62 20.23 -15.50
C ILE A 382 -64.70 19.67 -14.08
N GLU A 383 -65.92 19.46 -13.57
CA GLU A 383 -66.13 18.93 -12.22
C GLU A 383 -65.62 17.49 -12.09
N ASN A 384 -65.80 16.66 -13.12
CA ASN A 384 -65.25 15.31 -13.19
C ASN A 384 -63.71 15.31 -13.25
N GLU A 385 -63.10 16.17 -14.06
CA GLU A 385 -61.64 16.34 -14.12
C GLU A 385 -61.07 16.82 -12.78
N GLN A 386 -61.73 17.79 -12.13
CA GLN A 386 -61.33 18.25 -10.81
C GLN A 386 -61.38 17.13 -9.76
N ASN A 387 -62.38 16.26 -9.81
CA ASN A 387 -62.48 15.12 -8.90
C ASN A 387 -61.37 14.08 -9.17
N SER A 388 -61.05 13.83 -10.44
CA SER A 388 -59.93 12.96 -10.82
C SER A 388 -58.60 13.50 -10.29
N LEU A 389 -58.32 14.79 -10.55
CA LEU A 389 -57.10 15.45 -10.09
C LEU A 389 -57.00 15.47 -8.56
N LYS A 390 -58.11 15.67 -7.84
CA LYS A 390 -58.13 15.58 -6.37
C LYS A 390 -57.71 14.20 -5.87
N GLN A 391 -58.19 13.12 -6.50
CA GLN A 391 -57.77 11.77 -6.12
C GLN A 391 -56.29 11.53 -6.40
N GLU A 392 -55.77 12.06 -7.50
CA GLU A 392 -54.36 11.94 -7.86
C GLU A 392 -53.47 12.70 -6.86
N VAL A 393 -53.88 13.91 -6.45
CA VAL A 393 -53.20 14.68 -5.40
C VAL A 393 -53.18 13.92 -4.07
N ILE A 394 -54.27 13.25 -3.69
CA ILE A 394 -54.31 12.42 -2.47
C ILE A 394 -53.29 11.28 -2.56
N LYS A 395 -53.23 10.57 -3.70
CA LYS A 395 -52.23 9.50 -3.91
C LYS A 395 -50.81 10.03 -3.76
N PHE A 396 -50.49 11.16 -4.38
CA PHE A 396 -49.16 11.76 -4.25
C PHE A 396 -48.84 12.21 -2.81
N GLN A 397 -49.85 12.65 -2.04
CA GLN A 397 -49.66 12.98 -0.63
C GLN A 397 -49.35 11.74 0.21
N ASP A 398 -50.02 10.62 -0.04
CA ASP A 398 -49.77 9.34 0.64
C ASP A 398 -48.40 8.77 0.27
N GLU A 399 -48.01 8.83 -1.01
CA GLU A 399 -46.67 8.46 -1.47
C GLU A 399 -45.59 9.33 -0.82
N LYS A 400 -45.79 10.65 -0.78
CA LYS A 400 -44.89 11.58 -0.10
C LYS A 400 -44.72 11.24 1.38
N LYS A 401 -45.81 10.90 2.06
CA LYS A 401 -45.77 10.49 3.48
C LYS A 401 -44.98 9.19 3.65
N THR A 402 -45.21 8.21 2.78
CA THR A 402 -44.48 6.93 2.79
C THR A 402 -42.98 7.15 2.58
N ILE A 403 -42.60 7.99 1.63
CA ILE A 403 -41.20 8.35 1.37
C ILE A 403 -40.60 9.08 2.58
N GLN A 404 -41.38 9.96 3.24
CA GLN A 404 -40.91 10.66 4.43
C GLN A 404 -40.63 9.69 5.59
N ASP A 405 -41.51 8.72 5.82
CA ASP A 405 -41.31 7.68 6.84
C ASP A 405 -40.06 6.82 6.54
N GLN A 406 -39.81 6.49 5.27
CA GLN A 406 -38.59 5.80 4.84
C GLN A 406 -37.32 6.63 5.08
N ILE A 407 -37.36 7.93 4.79
CA ILE A 407 -36.24 8.85 5.05
C ILE A 407 -35.93 8.89 6.55
N ASP A 408 -36.96 8.93 7.39
CA ASP A 408 -36.76 9.02 8.84
C ASP A 408 -36.23 7.69 9.42
N GLN A 409 -36.64 6.54 8.89
CA GLN A 409 -36.01 5.24 9.19
C GLN A 409 -34.54 5.21 8.78
N LEU A 410 -34.20 5.65 7.57
CA LEU A 410 -32.81 5.69 7.09
C LEU A 410 -31.94 6.62 7.94
N LYS A 411 -32.47 7.77 8.38
CA LYS A 411 -31.75 8.67 9.30
C LYS A 411 -31.48 8.03 10.65
N GLN A 412 -32.44 7.25 11.16
CA GLN A 412 -32.23 6.52 12.42
C GLN A 412 -31.14 5.46 12.28
N GLN A 413 -31.16 4.67 11.21
CA GLN A 413 -30.12 3.69 10.91
C GLN A 413 -28.74 4.34 10.77
N LEU A 414 -28.66 5.47 10.05
CA LEU A 414 -27.41 6.22 9.91
C LEU A 414 -26.85 6.65 11.27
N LYS A 415 -27.73 7.14 12.16
CA LYS A 415 -27.33 7.57 13.50
C LYS A 415 -26.80 6.39 14.35
N GLU A 416 -27.41 5.22 14.24
CA GLU A 416 -26.96 4.00 14.92
C GLU A 416 -25.60 3.53 14.38
N GLU A 417 -25.40 3.55 13.06
CA GLU A 417 -24.10 3.24 12.44
C GLU A 417 -23.01 4.24 12.85
N GLU A 418 -23.32 5.53 12.92
CA GLU A 418 -22.38 6.56 13.39
C GLU A 418 -21.93 6.30 14.83
N GLN A 419 -22.85 5.93 15.73
CA GLN A 419 -22.51 5.58 17.12
C GLN A 419 -21.64 4.32 17.20
N ASN A 420 -21.97 3.30 16.39
CA ASN A 420 -21.17 2.08 16.31
C ASN A 420 -19.76 2.38 15.79
N LEU A 421 -19.63 3.19 14.75
CA LEU A 421 -18.34 3.61 14.20
C LEU A 421 -17.52 4.39 15.23
N GLU A 422 -18.14 5.25 16.02
CA GLU A 422 -17.44 6.01 17.06
C GLU A 422 -16.93 5.11 18.19
N SER A 423 -17.75 4.16 18.64
CA SER A 423 -17.30 3.16 19.63
C SER A 423 -16.15 2.29 19.09
N PHE A 424 -16.20 1.93 17.80
CA PHE A 424 -15.14 1.16 17.14
C PHE A 424 -13.84 1.95 17.05
N LYS A 425 -13.91 3.25 16.70
CA LYS A 425 -12.75 4.15 16.69
C LYS A 425 -12.12 4.27 18.08
N GLN A 426 -12.92 4.42 19.12
CA GLN A 426 -12.41 4.49 20.50
C GLN A 426 -11.69 3.21 20.91
N ASN A 427 -12.27 2.05 20.62
CA ASN A 427 -11.64 0.75 20.90
C ASN A 427 -10.32 0.60 20.15
N LYS A 428 -10.27 0.98 18.87
CA LYS A 428 -9.03 0.94 18.08
C LYS A 428 -7.98 1.92 18.58
N ALA A 429 -8.38 3.11 19.02
CA ALA A 429 -7.47 4.07 19.62
C ALA A 429 -6.83 3.54 20.92
N GLN A 430 -7.62 2.87 21.77
CA GLN A 430 -7.11 2.23 22.99
C GLN A 430 -6.13 1.09 22.67
N GLU A 431 -6.43 0.27 21.65
CA GLU A 431 -5.53 -0.80 21.21
C GLU A 431 -4.19 -0.24 20.69
N ILE A 432 -4.24 0.83 19.89
CA ILE A 432 -3.05 1.53 19.40
C ILE A 432 -2.23 2.09 20.57
N GLN A 433 -2.87 2.76 21.54
CA GLN A 433 -2.18 3.27 22.73
C GLN A 433 -1.47 2.15 23.51
N GLY A 434 -2.13 1.01 23.72
CA GLY A 434 -1.52 -0.14 24.38
C GLY A 434 -0.33 -0.73 23.61
N LEU A 435 -0.37 -0.69 22.27
CA LEU A 435 0.77 -1.09 21.43
C LEU A 435 1.91 -0.08 21.46
N GLU A 436 1.62 1.22 21.47
CA GLU A 436 2.63 2.29 21.58
C GLU A 436 3.37 2.22 22.92
N GLU A 437 2.68 1.95 24.02
CA GLU A 437 3.31 1.75 25.33
C GLU A 437 4.24 0.53 25.34
N LYS A 438 3.79 -0.60 24.78
CA LYS A 438 4.64 -1.79 24.62
C LYS A 438 5.87 -1.50 23.74
N PHE A 439 5.69 -0.73 22.66
CA PHE A 439 6.79 -0.36 21.79
C PHE A 439 7.81 0.53 22.50
N LYS A 440 7.35 1.50 23.30
CA LYS A 440 8.23 2.33 24.16
C LYS A 440 9.00 1.46 25.15
N GLN A 441 8.35 0.47 25.78
CA GLN A 441 9.03 -0.46 26.67
C GLN A 441 10.10 -1.28 25.94
N PHE A 442 9.79 -1.83 24.76
CA PHE A 442 10.77 -2.55 23.96
C PHE A 442 11.96 -1.69 23.52
N GLN A 443 11.73 -0.41 23.19
CA GLN A 443 12.82 0.52 22.91
C GLN A 443 13.70 0.76 24.13
N PHE A 444 13.11 0.91 25.31
CA PHE A 444 13.85 1.06 26.56
C PHE A 444 14.71 -0.19 26.83
N ASP A 445 14.14 -1.38 26.71
CA ASP A 445 14.83 -2.65 26.94
C ASP A 445 15.99 -2.85 25.95
N ASN A 446 15.81 -2.51 24.67
CA ASN A 446 16.87 -2.56 23.66
C ASN A 446 18.01 -1.59 23.99
N ASN A 447 17.71 -0.37 24.42
CA ASN A 447 18.73 0.60 24.83
C ASN A 447 19.52 0.10 26.05
N GLU A 448 18.87 -0.56 27.00
CA GLU A 448 19.55 -1.20 28.14
C GLU A 448 20.43 -2.38 27.70
N LEU A 449 19.97 -3.16 26.72
CA LEU A 449 20.77 -4.24 26.13
C LEU A 449 22.03 -3.71 25.43
N ASP A 450 21.90 -2.61 24.68
CA ASP A 450 23.02 -1.95 23.99
C ASP A 450 24.06 -1.41 24.99
N LYS A 451 23.62 -0.83 26.11
CA LYS A 451 24.53 -0.44 27.20
C LYS A 451 25.29 -1.64 27.77
N LYS A 452 24.61 -2.76 28.02
CA LYS A 452 25.25 -4.00 28.49
C LYS A 452 26.23 -4.55 27.46
N LEU A 453 25.88 -4.52 26.17
CA LEU A 453 26.78 -4.93 25.09
C LEU A 453 28.03 -4.07 25.03
N ALA A 454 27.89 -2.74 25.20
CA ALA A 454 29.02 -1.82 25.26
C ALA A 454 29.96 -2.14 26.45
N GLN A 455 29.40 -2.38 27.63
CA GLN A 455 30.16 -2.79 28.81
C GLN A 455 30.91 -4.12 28.58
N LEU A 456 30.25 -5.12 28.01
CA LEU A 456 30.86 -6.42 27.71
C LEU A 456 32.01 -6.27 26.71
N ASN A 457 31.88 -5.38 25.72
CA ASN A 457 32.93 -5.10 24.75
C ASN A 457 34.14 -4.40 25.39
N ILE A 458 33.93 -3.52 26.37
CA ILE A 458 35.01 -2.92 27.15
C ILE A 458 35.76 -4.01 27.94
N GLN A 459 35.03 -4.85 28.67
CA GLN A 459 35.62 -5.97 29.43
C GLN A 459 36.40 -6.93 28.52
N LYS A 460 35.87 -7.22 27.33
CA LYS A 460 36.54 -8.06 26.33
C LYS A 460 37.87 -7.44 25.88
N LYS A 461 37.92 -6.13 25.63
CA LYS A 461 39.16 -5.43 25.26
C LYS A 461 40.19 -5.47 26.39
N GLU A 462 39.75 -5.29 27.62
CA GLU A 462 40.62 -5.36 28.78
C GLU A 462 41.24 -6.76 28.94
N LEU A 463 40.43 -7.81 28.85
CA LEU A 463 40.91 -9.19 28.85
C LEU A 463 41.87 -9.50 27.69
N GLN A 464 41.62 -8.93 26.50
CA GLN A 464 42.55 -9.06 25.36
C GLN A 464 43.89 -8.41 25.65
N SER A 465 43.89 -7.21 26.25
CA SER A 465 45.13 -6.53 26.65
C SER A 465 45.91 -7.31 27.71
N GLN A 466 45.21 -7.86 28.72
CA GLN A 466 45.83 -8.73 29.72
C GLN A 466 46.44 -9.99 29.09
N LEU A 467 45.75 -10.61 28.12
CA LEU A 467 46.27 -11.78 27.40
C LEU A 467 47.54 -11.44 26.59
N GLU A 468 47.58 -10.28 25.94
CA GLU A 468 48.77 -9.80 25.22
C GLU A 468 49.96 -9.58 26.19
N GLN A 469 49.71 -8.99 27.35
CA GLN A 469 50.73 -8.81 28.38
C GLN A 469 51.25 -10.17 28.89
N GLN A 470 50.36 -11.13 29.17
CA GLN A 470 50.78 -12.48 29.57
C GLN A 470 51.61 -13.18 28.49
N ASN A 471 51.25 -13.01 27.21
CA ASN A 471 52.02 -13.58 26.12
C ASN A 471 53.42 -12.96 26.00
N LYS A 472 53.56 -11.65 26.21
CA LYS A 472 54.86 -10.97 26.25
C LYS A 472 55.73 -11.52 27.38
N LEU A 473 55.20 -11.59 28.60
CA LEU A 473 55.90 -12.14 29.76
C LEU A 473 56.31 -13.59 29.53
N LYS A 474 55.45 -14.39 28.90
CA LYS A 474 55.77 -15.79 28.58
C LYS A 474 56.93 -15.92 27.59
N ILE A 475 57.02 -15.03 26.60
CA ILE A 475 58.14 -14.99 25.65
C ILE A 475 59.44 -14.61 26.39
N GLU A 476 59.36 -13.61 27.27
CA GLU A 476 60.51 -13.14 28.06
C GLU A 476 61.04 -14.24 28.98
N ILE A 477 60.17 -14.91 29.74
CA ILE A 477 60.52 -16.05 30.59
C ILE A 477 61.14 -17.18 29.76
N SER A 478 60.57 -17.50 28.59
CA SER A 478 61.14 -18.53 27.71
C SER A 478 62.53 -18.16 27.21
N GLY A 479 62.77 -16.88 26.91
CA GLY A 479 64.09 -16.39 26.49
C GLY A 479 65.12 -16.42 27.61
N GLU A 480 64.72 -16.10 28.85
CA GLU A 480 65.59 -16.25 30.02
C GLU A 480 65.91 -17.72 30.31
N GLN A 481 64.92 -18.61 30.22
CA GLN A 481 65.12 -20.04 30.36
C GLN A 481 66.13 -20.60 29.35
N GLU A 482 66.07 -20.15 28.10
CA GLU A 482 67.04 -20.55 27.07
C GLU A 482 68.45 -20.07 27.42
N LYS A 483 68.62 -18.83 27.90
CA LYS A 483 69.91 -18.32 28.37
C LYS A 483 70.47 -19.14 29.53
N PHE A 484 69.64 -19.46 30.54
CA PHE A 484 70.06 -20.28 31.67
C PHE A 484 70.47 -21.70 31.24
N GLU A 485 69.77 -22.32 30.29
CA GLU A 485 70.16 -23.64 29.78
C GLU A 485 71.48 -23.59 28.98
N ILE A 486 71.75 -22.50 28.27
CA ILE A 486 73.06 -22.27 27.62
C ILE A 486 74.16 -22.17 28.68
N GLU A 487 73.99 -21.30 29.68
CA GLU A 487 74.98 -21.09 30.75
C GLU A 487 75.26 -22.37 31.54
N LYS A 488 74.20 -23.11 31.90
CA LYS A 488 74.31 -24.43 32.54
C LYS A 488 75.08 -25.43 31.66
N GLY A 489 74.88 -25.38 30.34
CA GLY A 489 75.64 -26.17 29.38
C GLY A 489 77.13 -25.81 29.35
N GLU A 490 77.47 -24.52 29.44
CA GLU A 490 78.86 -24.04 29.52
C GLU A 490 79.53 -24.46 30.84
N ILE A 491 78.87 -24.26 31.97
CA ILE A 491 79.35 -24.70 33.29
C ILE A 491 79.56 -26.23 33.27
N SER A 492 78.63 -26.99 32.69
CA SER A 492 78.79 -28.45 32.59
C SER A 492 80.03 -28.85 31.77
N LYS A 493 80.38 -28.10 30.71
CA LYS A 493 81.61 -28.34 29.95
C LYS A 493 82.85 -28.02 30.77
N GLN A 494 82.86 -26.90 31.48
CA GLN A 494 83.96 -26.52 32.37
C GLN A 494 84.18 -27.57 33.46
N ILE A 495 83.10 -28.08 34.07
CA ILE A 495 83.16 -29.17 35.05
C ILE A 495 83.78 -30.43 34.41
N GLN A 496 83.40 -30.80 33.19
CA GLN A 496 83.98 -31.96 32.50
C GLN A 496 85.48 -31.78 32.20
N GLU A 497 85.91 -30.58 31.82
CA GLU A 497 87.32 -30.26 31.59
C GLU A 497 88.13 -30.35 32.89
N LEU A 498 87.64 -29.74 33.97
CA LEU A 498 88.27 -29.84 35.29
C LEU A 498 88.33 -31.30 35.78
N GLN A 499 87.27 -32.08 35.58
CA GLN A 499 87.27 -33.51 35.92
C GLN A 499 88.35 -34.29 35.13
N LYS A 500 88.54 -33.96 33.86
CA LYS A 500 89.60 -34.56 33.03
C LYS A 500 90.99 -34.14 33.51
N GLU A 501 91.18 -32.88 33.88
CA GLU A 501 92.44 -32.37 34.43
C GLU A 501 92.78 -33.03 35.76
N ILE A 502 91.81 -33.13 36.68
CA ILE A 502 91.94 -33.87 37.94
C ILE A 502 92.34 -35.33 37.68
N LYS A 503 91.72 -35.99 36.69
CA LYS A 503 92.06 -37.37 36.33
C LYS A 503 93.52 -37.49 35.86
N ASN A 504 93.97 -36.59 34.98
CA ASN A 504 95.37 -36.57 34.51
C ASN A 504 96.35 -36.35 35.68
N LEU A 505 96.01 -35.46 36.62
CA LEU A 505 96.83 -35.22 37.82
C LEU A 505 96.89 -36.43 38.75
N ILE A 506 95.78 -37.16 38.91
CA ILE A 506 95.75 -38.43 39.66
C ILE A 506 96.64 -39.47 39.00
N GLU A 507 96.54 -39.65 37.68
CA GLU A 507 97.39 -40.58 36.93
C GLU A 507 98.88 -40.19 37.05
N GLY A 508 99.20 -38.89 36.97
CA GLY A 508 100.55 -38.37 37.19
C GLY A 508 101.07 -38.62 38.61
N ARG A 509 100.24 -38.41 39.63
CA ARG A 509 100.55 -38.73 41.03
C ARG A 509 100.85 -40.21 41.21
N ASP A 510 100.02 -41.10 40.65
CA ASP A 510 100.18 -42.54 40.79
C ASP A 510 101.45 -43.05 40.09
N TYR A 511 101.83 -42.45 38.96
CA TYR A 511 103.12 -42.71 38.32
C TYR A 511 104.31 -42.32 39.22
N LEU A 512 104.26 -41.13 39.83
CA LEU A 512 105.30 -40.69 40.77
C LEU A 512 105.36 -41.58 42.03
N LEU A 513 104.22 -42.01 42.56
CA LEU A 513 104.17 -42.96 43.69
C LEU A 513 104.87 -44.28 43.34
N ASN A 514 104.61 -44.84 42.16
CA ASN A 514 105.30 -46.06 41.70
C ASN A 514 106.82 -45.85 41.57
N GLN A 515 107.27 -44.68 41.11
CA GLN A 515 108.69 -44.36 41.07
C GLN A 515 109.31 -44.25 42.47
N ILE A 516 108.60 -43.65 43.42
CA ILE A 516 109.03 -43.58 44.82
C ILE A 516 109.14 -44.98 45.41
N ASP A 517 108.19 -45.87 45.13
CA ASP A 517 108.23 -47.26 45.60
C ASP A 517 109.42 -48.04 45.00
N ASP A 518 109.71 -47.89 43.71
CA ASP A 518 110.88 -48.51 43.07
C ASP A 518 112.20 -47.99 43.67
N LEU A 519 112.29 -46.67 43.92
CA LEU A 519 113.43 -46.06 44.60
C LEU A 519 113.57 -46.56 46.04
N ASN A 520 112.48 -46.68 46.80
CA ASN A 520 112.48 -47.24 48.15
C ASN A 520 112.92 -48.71 48.16
N ASN A 521 112.50 -49.51 47.16
CA ASN A 521 112.96 -50.89 47.01
C ASN A 521 114.46 -50.95 46.72
N LYS A 522 114.96 -50.12 45.79
CA LYS A 522 116.41 -50.00 45.53
C LYS A 522 117.18 -49.56 46.77
N LEU A 523 116.65 -48.60 47.53
CA LEU A 523 117.23 -48.15 48.79
C LEU A 523 117.27 -49.29 49.81
N ASN A 524 116.21 -50.07 49.94
CA ASN A 524 116.16 -51.23 50.84
C ASN A 524 117.15 -52.32 50.44
N VAL A 525 117.28 -52.60 49.13
CA VAL A 525 118.31 -53.53 48.62
C VAL A 525 119.71 -53.01 48.97
N ALA A 526 119.99 -51.74 48.69
CA ALA A 526 121.28 -51.13 49.04
C ALA A 526 121.54 -51.13 50.55
N ASN A 527 120.53 -50.88 51.39
CA ASN A 527 120.63 -50.95 52.84
C ASN A 527 120.91 -52.40 53.31
N ASN A 528 120.24 -53.40 52.73
CA ASN A 528 120.50 -54.80 53.01
C ASN A 528 121.91 -55.22 52.58
N GLU A 529 122.40 -54.73 51.43
CA GLU A 529 123.79 -54.93 51.00
C GLU A 529 124.78 -54.27 51.97
N ILE A 530 124.52 -53.02 52.37
CA ILE A 530 125.32 -52.33 53.39
C ILE A 530 125.33 -53.12 54.70
N ASP A 531 124.19 -53.64 55.14
CA ASP A 531 124.10 -54.45 56.36
C ASP A 531 124.79 -55.81 56.20
N PHE A 532 124.72 -56.44 55.02
CA PHE A 532 125.50 -57.63 54.69
C PHE A 532 127.00 -57.36 54.79
N TYR A 533 127.49 -56.27 54.20
CA TYR A 533 128.90 -55.88 54.27
C TYR A 533 129.31 -55.49 55.70
N LYS A 534 128.46 -54.77 56.45
CA LYS A 534 128.71 -54.48 57.88
C LYS A 534 128.81 -55.76 58.71
N ASN A 535 127.91 -56.72 58.49
CA ASN A 535 127.89 -57.99 59.20
C ASN A 535 129.08 -58.89 58.81
N GLN A 536 129.51 -58.88 57.55
CA GLN A 536 130.75 -59.53 57.12
C GLN A 536 131.97 -58.95 57.84
N ILE A 537 132.07 -57.61 57.93
CA ILE A 537 133.14 -56.91 58.66
C ILE A 537 133.12 -57.27 60.16
N LEU A 538 131.94 -57.39 60.77
CA LEU A 538 131.78 -57.78 62.18
C LEU A 538 132.09 -59.27 62.46
N SER A 539 132.03 -60.14 61.44
CA SER A 539 132.22 -61.60 61.58
C SER A 539 133.67 -62.10 61.41
N GLY A 540 134.64 -61.23 61.13
CA GLY A 540 136.07 -61.60 61.12
C GLY A 540 136.52 -62.54 60.00
N GLN A 541 135.78 -62.64 58.90
CA GLN A 541 136.22 -63.31 57.67
C GLN A 541 136.94 -62.34 56.73
N GLN A 542 138.09 -62.77 56.18
CA GLN A 542 138.87 -62.02 55.18
C GLN A 542 138.03 -61.73 53.93
N VAL A 543 138.02 -60.45 53.56
CA VAL A 543 137.32 -59.89 52.40
C VAL A 543 138.11 -60.15 51.12
N GLU A 544 137.47 -60.64 50.06
CA GLU A 544 137.99 -60.47 48.70
C GLU A 544 137.74 -59.02 48.26
N VAL A 545 138.68 -58.14 48.60
CA VAL A 545 138.82 -56.81 48.00
C VAL A 545 139.65 -56.97 46.73
N GLU A 546 139.03 -57.40 45.63
CA GLU A 546 139.56 -57.24 44.27
C GLU A 546 138.48 -56.64 43.35
N ASN A 547 138.18 -55.35 43.56
CA ASN A 547 138.02 -54.32 42.52
C ASN A 547 137.45 -53.01 43.09
N PHE A 548 138.13 -52.47 44.09
CA PHE A 548 137.98 -51.08 44.49
C PHE A 548 139.36 -50.43 44.40
N LEU A 549 139.81 -50.07 43.18
CA LEU A 549 140.83 -49.03 42.90
C LEU A 549 141.22 -48.93 41.40
N SER A 550 140.28 -48.61 40.51
CA SER A 550 140.64 -47.93 39.24
C SER A 550 139.52 -47.13 38.56
N THR A 551 138.68 -46.38 39.30
CA THR A 551 137.93 -45.21 38.75
C THR A 551 137.36 -44.27 39.83
N LEU A 552 138.14 -44.02 40.89
CA LEU A 552 137.90 -42.89 41.81
C LEU A 552 139.10 -41.94 41.75
N LYS A 553 139.13 -41.09 40.72
CA LYS A 553 139.81 -39.78 40.69
C LYS A 553 139.08 -38.85 39.71
N GLN A 554 137.90 -38.41 40.11
CA GLN A 554 137.41 -37.03 39.95
C GLN A 554 136.36 -36.80 41.04
N GLY A 555 136.85 -36.75 42.28
CA GLY A 555 136.12 -36.19 43.40
C GLY A 555 136.71 -34.84 43.72
N GLY A 556 135.82 -33.85 43.88
CA GLY A 556 136.14 -32.56 44.51
C GLY A 556 135.65 -31.38 43.69
N SER A 557 134.41 -30.94 43.93
CA SER A 557 134.08 -29.53 44.24
C SER A 557 132.60 -29.40 44.62
N GLU A 558 132.40 -28.91 45.83
CA GLU A 558 131.29 -28.08 46.30
C GLU A 558 129.84 -28.57 46.23
N VAL A 559 129.36 -28.90 47.43
CA VAL A 559 128.00 -28.60 47.88
C VAL A 559 127.81 -27.07 47.83
N GLU A 560 127.13 -26.55 46.82
CA GLU A 560 126.36 -25.32 46.93
C GLU A 560 124.87 -25.65 46.78
N ALA A 561 124.21 -25.71 47.93
CA ALA A 561 122.77 -25.54 48.00
C ALA A 561 122.43 -24.10 47.59
N LYS A 562 122.07 -23.89 46.33
CA LYS A 562 121.28 -22.74 45.92
C LYS A 562 119.81 -23.13 45.92
N ALA A 563 119.21 -22.94 47.08
CA ALA A 563 117.83 -22.51 47.17
C ALA A 563 117.69 -21.18 46.41
N THR A 564 117.11 -21.22 45.22
CA THR A 564 116.38 -20.05 44.70
C THR A 564 114.93 -20.26 45.07
N ILE A 565 114.65 -19.77 46.29
CA ILE A 565 113.35 -19.28 46.69
C ILE A 565 112.98 -18.17 45.70
N ASP A 566 111.99 -18.38 44.85
CA ASP A 566 111.14 -17.30 44.37
C ASP A 566 109.85 -17.36 45.21
N GLN A 567 109.96 -16.78 46.40
CA GLN A 567 108.84 -16.15 47.07
C GLN A 567 108.49 -14.90 46.26
N ASN A 568 107.33 -14.92 45.60
CA ASN A 568 106.48 -13.73 45.52
C ASN A 568 105.06 -14.18 45.89
N LEU A 569 104.86 -14.27 47.20
CA LEU A 569 103.57 -14.08 47.85
C LEU A 569 103.32 -12.58 47.99
N GLU A 570 102.04 -12.21 47.91
CA GLU A 570 101.44 -10.90 48.18
C GLU A 570 101.63 -9.85 47.06
N THR A 571 100.57 -9.31 46.46
CA THR A 571 99.44 -8.69 47.16
C THR A 571 98.07 -9.05 46.56
N VAL A 572 97.23 -9.63 47.41
CA VAL A 572 95.78 -9.42 47.38
C VAL A 572 95.54 -7.92 47.60
N SER A 573 94.92 -7.25 46.63
CA SER A 573 94.30 -5.94 46.85
C SER A 573 92.80 -6.14 46.94
N VAL A 574 92.32 -6.34 48.17
CA VAL A 574 90.95 -5.95 48.54
C VAL A 574 90.94 -4.42 48.56
N ASN A 575 90.22 -3.81 47.63
CA ASN A 575 89.67 -2.48 47.83
C ASN A 575 88.14 -2.61 47.85
N THR A 576 87.64 -2.56 49.08
CA THR A 576 86.27 -2.16 49.41
C THR A 576 85.98 -0.73 48.95
N ILE A 577 84.79 -0.57 48.38
CA ILE A 577 83.79 0.49 48.66
C ILE A 577 84.23 1.95 48.43
N TYR A 578 83.65 2.57 47.39
CA TYR A 578 82.98 3.88 47.38
C TYR A 578 82.21 3.89 46.03
N ASP A 579 80.90 3.67 46.02
CA ASP A 579 79.86 4.68 46.21
C ASP A 579 80.00 5.81 45.18
N ASP A 580 79.25 5.71 44.09
CA ASP A 580 78.83 6.89 43.34
C ASP A 580 77.45 6.67 42.71
N ASN A 581 76.50 7.26 43.43
CA ASN A 581 75.19 7.65 42.97
C ASN A 581 75.20 8.19 41.54
N GLN A 582 74.47 7.53 40.64
CA GLN A 582 73.77 8.23 39.56
C GLN A 582 72.27 8.00 39.68
N LYS A 583 71.65 9.04 40.25
CA LYS A 583 70.26 9.50 40.09
C LYS A 583 69.46 8.73 39.05
N VAL A 584 68.54 7.91 39.56
CA VAL A 584 67.25 7.68 38.92
C VAL A 584 66.39 8.90 39.23
N GLU A 585 66.16 9.74 38.23
CA GLU A 585 65.12 10.77 38.24
C GLU A 585 63.79 10.05 38.01
N TYR A 586 62.95 10.05 39.05
CA TYR A 586 61.57 9.59 38.96
C TYR A 586 60.72 10.75 38.44
N ASP A 587 60.19 10.62 37.22
CA ASP A 587 58.97 11.32 36.82
C ASP A 587 57.80 10.36 37.01
N TYR A 588 57.07 10.59 38.10
CA TYR A 588 55.69 10.15 38.28
C TYR A 588 54.80 11.23 37.69
N ASP A 589 54.18 10.96 36.54
CA ASP A 589 52.96 11.66 36.14
C ASP A 589 51.78 10.70 36.36
N GLU A 590 51.07 10.92 37.46
CA GLU A 590 49.67 10.52 37.61
C GLU A 590 48.79 11.38 36.68
N PRO A 591 47.72 10.81 36.09
CA PRO A 591 46.68 11.60 35.45
C PRO A 591 45.71 12.15 36.50
N PHE A 592 45.59 13.48 36.56
CA PHE A 592 44.47 14.16 37.21
C PHE A 592 43.20 13.97 36.38
N ASP A 593 42.17 13.41 37.03
CA ASP A 593 40.77 13.52 36.65
C ASP A 593 40.19 14.80 37.28
N SER A 594 39.49 15.60 36.47
CA SER A 594 38.49 16.62 36.86
C SER A 594 37.58 16.88 35.67
#